data_AF-A0A3P1BUX5-F1
#
_entry.id   AF-A0A3P1BUX5-F1
#
_cell.length_a   1.000
_cell.length_b   1.000
_cell.length_c   1.000
_cell.angle_alpha   90.00
_cell.angle_beta   90.00
_cell.angle_gamma   90.00
#
_symmetry.space_group_name_H-M   'P 1'
#
loop_
_entity.id
_entity.type
_entity.pdbx_description
1 polymer ?
#
loop_
_entity_poly.entity_id
_entity_poly.type
_entity_poly.pdbx_seq_one_letter_code
_entity_poly.pdbx_strand_id
1 'polypeptide(L)'
;MKTLVLIFLLAACQPNSWDNEVPVSADCPSYTEWKKAADLREVPGTVVNEAETSQTSTWIYIQTSDKVRYFACNLPEQVRKTGTKVVFNAEEFAPPPNVRLAGVPVKLTKLRVVP
;
A
#
# COMPACT_ATOMS: atom_id res chain seq x y z
N MET A 1 -51.87 -5.45 -30.00
CA MET A 1 -50.42 -5.76 -29.97
C MET A 1 -49.80 -4.98 -28.82
N LYS A 2 -49.49 -5.63 -27.70
CA LYS A 2 -48.87 -5.00 -26.52
C LYS A 2 -47.46 -5.58 -26.38
N THR A 3 -46.47 -4.76 -26.68
CA THR A 3 -45.06 -5.14 -26.59
C THR A 3 -44.64 -5.09 -25.12
N LEU A 4 -44.37 -6.26 -24.54
CA LEU A 4 -43.88 -6.40 -23.18
C LEU A 4 -42.36 -6.17 -23.21
N VAL A 5 -41.91 -5.02 -22.71
CA VAL A 5 -40.47 -4.73 -22.57
C VAL A 5 -39.97 -5.43 -21.31
N LEU A 6 -39.17 -6.48 -21.52
CA LEU A 6 -38.51 -7.23 -20.46
C LEU A 6 -37.22 -6.49 -20.08
N ILE A 7 -37.21 -5.82 -18.93
CA ILE A 7 -36.04 -5.12 -18.40
C ILE A 7 -35.25 -6.14 -17.55
N PHE A 8 -34.19 -6.69 -18.14
CA PHE A 8 -33.19 -7.46 -17.40
C PHE A 8 -32.31 -6.50 -16.59
N LEU A 9 -32.58 -6.40 -15.28
CA LEU A 9 -31.67 -5.80 -14.30
C LEU A 9 -30.48 -6.74 -14.08
N LEU A 10 -29.43 -6.56 -14.87
CA LEU A 10 -28.12 -7.14 -14.58
C LEU A 10 -27.50 -6.35 -13.42
N ALA A 11 -27.73 -6.79 -12.18
CA ALA A 11 -26.91 -6.40 -11.06
C ALA A 11 -25.53 -7.04 -11.26
N ALA A 12 -24.62 -6.33 -11.92
CA ALA A 12 -23.22 -6.71 -11.93
C ALA A 12 -22.69 -6.61 -10.50
N CYS A 13 -22.46 -7.75 -9.84
CA CYS A 13 -21.64 -7.80 -8.64
C CYS A 13 -20.24 -7.29 -9.03
N GLN A 14 -19.99 -6.00 -8.85
CA GLN A 14 -18.63 -5.48 -8.97
C GLN A 14 -17.84 -6.10 -7.81
N PRO A 15 -16.77 -6.87 -8.07
CA PRO A 15 -15.94 -7.38 -7.00
C PRO A 15 -15.41 -6.20 -6.19
N ASN A 16 -15.58 -6.25 -4.87
CA ASN A 16 -15.09 -5.21 -3.99
C ASN A 16 -13.57 -5.15 -4.16
N SER A 17 -13.02 -3.99 -4.51
CA SER A 17 -11.58 -3.87 -4.81
C SER A 17 -10.69 -4.13 -3.59
N TRP A 18 -11.27 -4.37 -2.41
CA TRP A 18 -10.61 -4.63 -1.13
C TRP A 18 -10.80 -6.05 -0.58
N ASP A 19 -11.11 -7.03 -1.42
CA ASP A 19 -11.02 -8.43 -1.02
C ASP A 19 -9.59 -8.75 -0.52
N ASN A 20 -9.48 -9.47 0.59
CA ASN A 20 -8.21 -9.77 1.32
C ASN A 20 -7.55 -8.53 1.96
N GLU A 21 -8.36 -7.59 2.47
CA GLU A 21 -7.86 -6.49 3.30
C GLU A 21 -7.14 -7.02 4.55
N VAL A 22 -6.02 -6.36 4.86
CA VAL A 22 -5.17 -6.67 6.00
C VAL A 22 -5.10 -5.42 6.89
N PRO A 23 -5.38 -5.54 8.20
CA PRO A 23 -5.28 -4.40 9.10
C PRO A 23 -3.84 -3.90 9.15
N VAL A 24 -3.68 -2.59 8.95
CA VAL A 24 -2.39 -1.90 9.07
C VAL A 24 -1.96 -1.83 10.54
N SER A 25 -0.66 -1.74 10.80
CA SER A 25 -0.18 -1.59 12.18
C SER A 25 -0.59 -0.23 12.76
N ALA A 26 -0.66 -0.13 14.09
CA ALA A 26 -0.75 1.15 14.78
C ALA A 26 0.63 1.85 14.87
N ASP A 27 1.71 1.14 14.57
CA ASP A 27 3.08 1.61 14.74
C ASP A 27 3.43 2.65 13.67
N CYS A 28 3.44 3.92 14.04
CA CYS A 28 4.09 4.97 13.26
C CYS A 28 4.68 6.01 14.19
N PRO A 29 5.90 6.53 13.91
CA PRO A 29 6.40 7.67 14.64
C PRO A 29 5.50 8.89 14.40
N SER A 30 5.43 9.80 15.38
CA SER A 30 4.76 11.08 15.18
C SER A 30 5.50 11.87 14.11
N TYR A 31 4.90 11.99 12.94
CA TYR A 31 5.41 12.78 11.81
C TYR A 31 5.16 14.28 11.98
N THR A 32 5.20 14.80 13.21
CA THR A 32 4.80 16.18 13.55
C THR A 32 5.53 17.25 12.73
N GLU A 33 6.73 16.96 12.24
CA GLU A 33 7.52 17.87 11.39
C GLU A 33 7.40 17.57 9.88
N TRP A 34 6.88 16.40 9.52
CA TRP A 34 6.83 15.94 8.14
C TRP A 34 5.50 16.37 7.54
N LYS A 35 5.59 17.15 6.47
CA LYS A 35 4.39 17.67 5.81
C LYS A 35 3.84 16.59 4.89
N LYS A 36 2.54 16.31 5.00
CA LYS A 36 1.84 15.50 4.01
C LYS A 36 2.06 16.12 2.63
N ALA A 37 2.52 15.30 1.69
CA ALA A 37 2.81 15.69 0.32
C ALA A 37 1.68 15.27 -0.62
N ALA A 38 1.15 14.04 -0.47
CA ALA A 38 0.12 13.50 -1.34
C ALA A 38 -0.72 12.41 -0.66
N ASP A 39 -1.86 12.08 -1.27
CA ASP A 39 -2.63 10.88 -1.01
C ASP A 39 -2.41 9.87 -2.14
N LEU A 40 -1.96 8.67 -1.79
CA LEU A 40 -1.76 7.55 -2.68
C LEU A 40 -2.99 6.64 -2.64
N ARG A 41 -3.48 6.22 -3.81
CA ARG A 41 -4.67 5.39 -3.94
C ARG A 41 -4.41 4.20 -4.84
N GLU A 42 -4.77 3.02 -4.35
CA GLU A 42 -4.71 1.71 -5.01
C GLU A 42 -3.35 1.46 -5.69
N VAL A 43 -2.26 1.80 -5.00
CA VAL A 43 -0.90 1.65 -5.54
C VAL A 43 -0.47 0.18 -5.40
N PRO A 44 -0.17 -0.52 -6.52
CA PRO A 44 0.32 -1.88 -6.48
C PRO A 44 1.82 -1.91 -6.18
N GLY A 45 2.26 -2.89 -5.40
CA GLY A 45 3.68 -3.11 -5.14
C GLY A 45 3.98 -4.50 -4.61
N THR A 46 5.27 -4.75 -4.45
CA THR A 46 5.80 -6.00 -3.89
C THR A 46 6.64 -5.67 -2.68
N VAL A 47 6.38 -6.34 -1.57
CA VAL A 47 7.19 -6.21 -0.35
C VAL A 47 8.58 -6.80 -0.60
N VAL A 48 9.59 -6.05 -0.18
CA VAL A 48 10.98 -6.46 -0.13
C VAL A 48 11.45 -6.33 1.31
N ASN A 49 11.96 -7.42 1.86
CA ASN A 49 12.59 -7.45 3.17
C ASN A 49 14.05 -7.83 2.98
N GLU A 50 14.92 -6.82 3.00
CA GLU A 50 16.35 -7.03 2.74
C GLU A 50 17.03 -7.85 3.83
N ALA A 51 16.45 -7.95 5.03
CA ALA A 51 16.98 -8.81 6.09
C ALA A 51 16.90 -10.31 5.74
N GLU A 52 16.08 -10.70 4.76
CA GLU A 52 15.99 -12.09 4.31
C GLU A 52 17.15 -12.49 3.40
N THR A 53 17.84 -11.53 2.78
CA THR A 53 18.87 -11.79 1.75
C THR A 53 20.20 -11.07 2.01
N SER A 54 20.22 -10.06 2.88
CA SER A 54 21.38 -9.27 3.23
C SER A 54 21.81 -9.53 4.67
N GLN A 55 23.12 -9.58 4.90
CA GLN A 55 23.70 -9.69 6.25
C GLN A 55 23.85 -8.34 6.96
N THR A 56 23.65 -7.23 6.24
CA THR A 56 23.93 -5.87 6.74
C THR A 56 22.74 -4.92 6.63
N SER A 57 21.71 -5.29 5.87
CA SER A 57 20.53 -4.47 5.68
C SER A 57 19.33 -5.04 6.43
N THR A 58 18.56 -4.14 7.03
CA THR A 58 17.30 -4.45 7.73
C THR A 58 16.11 -3.73 7.12
N TRP A 59 16.28 -3.16 5.92
CA TRP A 59 15.24 -2.38 5.27
C TRP A 59 14.07 -3.25 4.83
N ILE A 60 12.86 -2.77 5.11
CA ILE A 60 11.61 -3.35 4.62
C ILE A 60 10.82 -2.25 3.92
N TYR A 61 10.45 -2.47 2.66
CA TYR A 61 9.73 -1.51 1.84
C TYR A 61 8.78 -2.19 0.85
N ILE A 62 7.81 -1.44 0.36
CA ILE A 62 6.99 -1.83 -0.79
C ILE A 62 7.63 -1.22 -2.03
N GLN A 63 8.03 -2.06 -2.99
CA GLN A 63 8.59 -1.61 -4.26
C GLN A 63 7.57 -1.72 -5.38
N THR A 64 7.33 -0.64 -6.09
CA THR A 64 6.46 -0.59 -7.27
C THR A 64 7.19 -1.06 -8.54
N SER A 65 6.45 -1.23 -9.63
CA SER A 65 7.01 -1.67 -10.92
C SER A 65 8.03 -0.70 -11.50
N ASP A 66 7.85 0.60 -11.29
CA ASP A 66 8.75 1.70 -11.65
C ASP A 66 9.89 1.92 -10.63
N LYS A 67 10.09 0.96 -9.71
CA LYS A 67 11.18 0.92 -8.73
C LYS A 67 11.14 2.00 -7.65
N VAL A 68 10.00 2.69 -7.48
CA VAL A 68 9.80 3.53 -6.30
C VAL A 68 9.72 2.64 -5.06
N ARG A 69 10.41 3.06 -4.00
CA ARG A 69 10.45 2.36 -2.71
C ARG A 69 9.64 3.14 -1.71
N TYR A 70 8.57 2.55 -1.21
CA TYR A 70 7.74 3.11 -0.17
C TYR A 70 8.07 2.49 1.18
N PHE A 71 8.51 3.32 2.12
CA PHE A 71 8.80 2.94 3.50
C PHE A 71 7.59 3.23 4.36
N ALA A 72 6.75 2.21 4.52
CA ALA A 72 5.56 2.25 5.34
C ALA A 72 5.90 2.08 6.82
N CYS A 73 5.64 3.09 7.64
CA CYS A 73 5.86 2.98 9.09
C CYS A 73 5.02 1.90 9.76
N ASN A 74 3.79 1.73 9.28
CA ASN A 74 2.79 0.81 9.81
C ASN A 74 2.56 -0.43 8.95
N LEU A 75 3.59 -0.94 8.27
CA LEU A 75 3.48 -2.21 7.55
C LEU A 75 3.24 -3.36 8.55
N PRO A 76 2.13 -4.10 8.50
CA PRO A 76 1.84 -5.15 9.47
C PRO A 76 2.76 -6.36 9.29
N GLU A 77 3.09 -7.05 10.38
CA GLU A 77 4.09 -8.13 10.37
C GLU A 77 3.75 -9.25 9.39
N GLN A 78 2.48 -9.65 9.30
CA GLN A 78 2.03 -10.74 8.41
C GLN A 78 2.30 -10.54 6.92
N VAL A 79 2.58 -9.31 6.45
CA VAL A 79 2.89 -9.04 5.04
C VAL A 79 4.36 -8.74 4.78
N ARG A 80 5.23 -8.75 5.81
CA ARG A 80 6.64 -8.34 5.69
C ARG A 80 7.54 -9.32 4.96
N LYS A 81 7.01 -10.43 4.45
CA LYS A 81 7.78 -11.42 3.69
C LYS A 81 8.12 -10.89 2.29
N THR A 82 9.36 -11.09 1.83
CA THR A 82 9.74 -10.72 0.47
C THR A 82 8.87 -11.44 -0.57
N GLY A 83 8.47 -10.70 -1.60
CA GLY A 83 7.63 -11.21 -2.68
C GLY A 83 6.13 -11.12 -2.41
N THR A 84 5.71 -10.70 -1.21
CA THR A 84 4.29 -10.46 -0.92
C THR A 84 3.78 -9.33 -1.81
N LYS A 85 2.82 -9.63 -2.68
CA LYS A 85 2.18 -8.64 -3.54
C LYS A 85 1.08 -7.94 -2.77
N VAL A 86 1.05 -6.61 -2.84
CA VAL A 86 0.10 -5.79 -2.10
C VAL A 86 -0.46 -4.68 -2.99
N VAL A 87 -1.64 -4.20 -2.62
CA VAL A 87 -2.18 -2.93 -3.09
C VAL A 87 -2.53 -2.09 -1.88
N PHE A 88 -2.14 -0.82 -1.89
CA PHE A 88 -2.28 0.03 -0.72
C PHE A 88 -2.80 1.43 -1.05
N ASN A 89 -3.46 2.03 -0.06
CA ASN A 89 -3.67 3.47 0.02
C ASN A 89 -2.76 4.00 1.13
N ALA A 90 -2.25 5.22 0.96
CA ALA A 90 -1.39 5.82 1.96
C ALA A 90 -1.37 7.33 1.91
N GLU A 91 -0.93 7.93 3.01
CA GLU A 91 -0.47 9.32 3.03
C GLU A 91 1.04 9.32 2.77
N GLU A 92 1.46 10.09 1.78
CA GLU A 92 2.87 10.34 1.48
C GLU A 92 3.35 11.58 2.23
N PHE A 93 4.57 11.54 2.73
CA PHE A 93 5.17 12.64 3.46
C PHE A 93 6.43 13.17 2.76
N ALA A 94 6.61 14.48 2.76
CA ALA A 94 7.87 15.08 2.36
C ALA A 94 8.90 14.93 3.49
N PRO A 95 10.14 14.51 3.20
CA PRO A 95 11.21 14.57 4.19
C PRO A 95 11.45 16.04 4.62
N PRO A 96 11.76 16.29 5.89
CA PRO A 96 12.20 17.61 6.34
C PRO A 96 13.46 18.10 5.60
N PRO A 97 13.74 19.43 5.62
CA PRO A 97 15.00 19.96 5.11
C PRO A 97 16.21 19.21 5.70
N ASN A 98 17.23 18.96 4.86
CA ASN A 98 18.47 18.26 5.21
C ASN A 98 18.33 16.77 5.57
N VAL A 99 17.14 16.18 5.49
CA VAL A 99 16.96 14.72 5.64
C VAL A 99 17.06 14.04 4.28
N ARG A 100 17.86 12.97 4.19
CA ARG A 100 17.99 12.11 3.01
C ARG A 100 17.44 10.73 3.35
N LEU A 101 16.45 10.27 2.60
CA LEU A 101 15.83 8.96 2.80
C LEU A 101 16.17 8.01 1.65
N ALA A 102 16.21 6.71 1.94
CA ALA A 102 16.42 5.66 0.95
C ALA A 102 15.19 5.40 0.05
N GLY A 103 14.06 6.07 0.33
CA GLY A 103 12.82 6.03 -0.43
C GLY A 103 11.77 6.97 0.14
N VAL A 104 10.53 6.76 -0.29
CA VAL A 104 9.39 7.62 0.00
C VAL A 104 8.70 7.17 1.29
N PRO A 105 8.61 8.01 2.32
CA PRO A 105 7.95 7.68 3.57
C PRO A 105 6.43 7.73 3.41
N VAL A 106 5.75 6.70 3.92
CA VAL A 106 4.30 6.63 3.85
C VAL A 106 3.68 6.10 5.14
N LYS A 107 2.44 6.53 5.39
CA LYS A 107 1.54 5.92 6.37
C LYS A 107 0.40 5.25 5.64
N LEU A 108 0.32 3.92 5.73
CA LEU A 108 -0.75 3.16 5.10
C LEU A 108 -2.08 3.49 5.75
N THR A 109 -3.10 3.72 4.93
CA THR A 109 -4.49 3.91 5.34
C THR A 109 -5.36 2.72 4.99
N LYS A 110 -4.98 1.97 3.94
CA LYS A 110 -5.54 0.67 3.57
C LYS A 110 -4.47 -0.22 2.96
N LEU A 111 -4.62 -1.52 3.13
CA LEU A 111 -3.71 -2.52 2.59
C LEU A 111 -4.47 -3.79 2.29
N ARG A 112 -4.21 -4.40 1.14
CA ARG A 112 -4.66 -5.76 0.82
C ARG A 112 -3.54 -6.56 0.18
N VAL A 113 -3.60 -7.87 0.34
CA VAL A 113 -2.70 -8.80 -0.34
C VAL A 113 -3.30 -9.22 -1.67
N VAL A 114 -2.45 -9.38 -2.68
CA VAL A 114 -2.83 -9.94 -3.98
C VAL A 114 -2.34 -11.38 -4.06
N PRO A 115 -3.21 -12.35 -4.41
CA PRO A 115 -2.81 -13.74 -4.64
C PRO A 115 -1.71 -13.92 -5.70
#